data_AF-M1MVH0-F1
#
_entry.id   AF-M1MVH0-F1
#
_cell.length_a   1.000
_cell.length_b   1.000
_cell.length_c   1.000
_cell.angle_alpha   90.00
_cell.angle_beta   90.00
_cell.angle_gamma   90.00
#
_symmetry.space_group_name_H-M   'P 1'
#
loop_
_entity.id
_entity.type
_entity.pdbx_description
1 polymer ?
#
loop_
_entity_poly.entity_id
_entity_poly.type
_entity_poly.pdbx_seq_one_letter_code
_entity_poly.pdbx_strand_id
1 'polypeptide(L)'
;MSSVVTEVENYTYLNSFCFGYRPTAKFDLYFLASLLRSDSVRNQLEKLAQGISRFNISSRKVMAIEVAYPSVQEQQVIGNYFRKLDQLIELEENKLSKLQHLKSAFLDKMFV
;
A
#
# COMPACT_ATOMS: atom_id res chain seq x y z
N MET A 1 6.60 0.36 -2.45
CA MET A 1 5.21 0.81 -2.22
C MET A 1 4.36 0.24 -3.34
N SER A 2 3.28 -0.47 -3.01
CA SER A 2 2.29 -0.99 -3.97
C SER A 2 0.94 -0.36 -3.66
N SER A 3 0.17 -0.03 -4.69
CA SER A 3 -1.15 0.56 -4.53
C SER A 3 -2.17 -0.24 -5.32
N VAL A 4 -3.36 -0.43 -4.73
CA VAL A 4 -4.51 -1.01 -5.42
C VAL A 4 -5.48 0.12 -5.70
N VAL A 5 -5.79 0.32 -6.97
CA VAL A 5 -6.69 1.38 -7.43
C VAL A 5 -8.03 0.75 -7.79
N THR A 6 -9.11 1.25 -7.21
CA THR A 6 -10.48 0.74 -7.40
C THR A 6 -11.10 1.32 -8.67
N GLU A 7 -10.78 2.56 -8.99
CA GLU A 7 -11.32 3.29 -10.14
C GLU A 7 -10.18 4.00 -10.86
N VAL A 8 -10.08 3.76 -12.17
CA VAL A 8 -9.11 4.47 -13.01
C VAL A 8 -9.78 5.73 -13.50
N GLU A 9 -9.38 6.88 -12.97
CA GLU A 9 -9.83 8.17 -13.48
C GLU A 9 -9.33 8.39 -14.91
N ASN A 10 -10.08 9.17 -15.70
CA ASN A 10 -9.79 9.45 -17.12
C ASN A 10 -8.38 10.03 -17.38
N TYR A 11 -7.70 10.56 -16.35
CA TYR A 11 -6.37 11.15 -16.44
C TYR A 11 -5.30 10.37 -15.65
N THR A 12 -5.54 9.09 -15.34
CA THR A 12 -4.55 8.27 -14.63
C THR A 12 -3.35 7.98 -15.53
N TYR A 13 -2.17 8.45 -15.13
CA TYR A 13 -0.90 8.19 -15.82
C TYR A 13 0.06 7.40 -14.92
N LEU A 14 0.59 6.30 -15.45
CA LEU A 14 1.70 5.57 -14.82
C LEU A 14 3.01 6.04 -15.44
N ASN A 15 3.94 6.50 -14.60
CA ASN A 15 5.27 6.87 -15.04
C ASN A 15 6.09 5.64 -15.45
N SER A 16 7.27 5.86 -16.03
CA SER A 16 8.16 4.79 -16.54
C SER A 16 8.72 3.85 -15.47
N PHE A 17 8.55 4.15 -14.19
CA PHE A 17 8.98 3.30 -13.06
C PHE A 17 7.84 2.45 -12.48
N CYS A 18 6.62 2.62 -12.99
CA CYS A 18 5.45 1.88 -12.58
C CYS A 18 4.94 1.02 -13.74
N PHE A 19 4.41 -0.15 -13.42
CA PHE A 19 3.58 -0.92 -14.33
C PHE A 19 2.32 -1.33 -13.60
N GLY A 20 1.20 -1.29 -14.32
CA GLY A 20 -0.08 -1.78 -13.84
C GLY A 20 -0.27 -3.23 -14.23
N TYR A 21 -0.99 -3.98 -13.41
CA TYR A 21 -1.52 -5.29 -13.79
C TYR A 21 -2.97 -5.38 -13.36
N ARG A 22 -3.77 -6.10 -14.14
CA ARG A 22 -5.17 -6.37 -13.83
C ARG A 22 -5.30 -7.86 -13.48
N PRO A 23 -5.71 -8.23 -12.26
CA PRO A 23 -5.94 -9.62 -11.90
C PRO A 23 -7.00 -10.26 -12.80
N THR A 24 -6.76 -11.49 -13.24
CA THR A 24 -7.75 -12.28 -14.00
C THR A 24 -8.76 -12.94 -13.05
N ALA A 25 -8.31 -13.36 -11.86
CA ALA A 25 -9.17 -13.92 -10.83
C ALA A 25 -9.82 -12.82 -9.98
N LYS A 26 -10.96 -13.15 -9.35
CA LYS A 26 -11.63 -12.25 -8.41
C LYS A 26 -10.85 -12.21 -7.08
N PHE A 27 -10.56 -11.00 -6.62
CA PHE A 27 -9.92 -10.73 -5.33
C PHE A 27 -10.70 -9.67 -4.56
N ASP A 28 -10.69 -9.77 -3.24
CA ASP A 28 -10.97 -8.59 -2.40
C ASP A 28 -9.83 -7.58 -2.54
N LEU A 29 -10.17 -6.31 -2.74
CA LEU A 29 -9.20 -5.27 -3.09
C LEU A 29 -8.34 -4.87 -1.88
N TYR A 30 -8.91 -4.85 -0.68
CA TYR A 30 -8.16 -4.54 0.55
C TYR A 30 -7.23 -5.69 0.91
N PHE A 31 -7.68 -6.93 0.73
CA PHE A 31 -6.81 -8.10 0.83
C PHE A 31 -5.66 -8.04 -0.17
N LEU A 32 -5.94 -7.77 -1.45
CA LEU A 32 -4.89 -7.69 -2.48
C LEU A 32 -3.85 -6.60 -2.13
N ALA A 33 -4.29 -5.45 -1.63
CA ALA A 33 -3.40 -4.38 -1.19
C ALA A 33 -2.49 -4.80 -0.04
N SER A 34 -3.01 -5.59 0.91
CA SER A 34 -2.22 -6.15 2.02
C SER A 34 -1.31 -7.28 1.56
N LEU A 35 -1.77 -8.14 0.65
CA LEU A 35 -1.01 -9.25 0.08
C LEU A 35 0.25 -8.76 -0.63
N LEU A 36 0.12 -7.75 -1.49
CA LEU A 36 1.26 -7.16 -2.23
C LEU A 36 2.30 -6.50 -1.32
N ARG A 37 1.89 -6.10 -0.12
CA ARG A 37 2.76 -5.52 0.93
C ARG A 37 3.31 -6.57 1.89
N SER A 38 2.81 -7.81 1.86
CA SER A 38 3.26 -8.88 2.75
C SER A 38 4.72 -9.25 2.48
N ASP A 39 5.44 -9.62 3.54
CA ASP A 39 6.85 -10.01 3.43
C ASP A 39 7.07 -11.14 2.43
N SER A 40 6.14 -12.10 2.35
CA SER A 40 6.21 -13.20 1.40
C SER A 40 6.30 -12.70 -0.05
N VAL A 41 5.45 -11.76 -0.45
CA VAL A 41 5.47 -11.19 -1.80
C VAL A 41 6.63 -10.21 -1.98
N ARG A 42 6.89 -9.37 -0.97
CA ARG A 42 7.96 -8.35 -1.02
C ARG A 42 9.34 -9.00 -1.14
N ASN A 43 9.62 -10.06 -0.39
CA ASN A 43 10.88 -10.81 -0.48
C ASN A 43 11.06 -11.46 -1.86
N GLN A 44 9.99 -11.93 -2.49
CA GLN A 44 10.07 -12.44 -3.86
C GLN A 44 10.36 -11.32 -4.87
N LEU A 45 9.70 -10.18 -4.75
CA LEU A 45 9.96 -9.00 -5.60
C LEU A 45 11.39 -8.49 -5.46
N GLU A 46 11.93 -8.44 -4.24
CA GLU A 46 13.30 -8.01 -3.96
C GLU A 46 14.33 -8.91 -4.62
N LYS A 47 14.11 -10.23 -4.61
CA LYS A 47 14.98 -11.19 -5.33
C LYS A 47 14.98 -11.00 -6.85
N LEU A 48 13.91 -10.44 -7.40
CA LEU A 48 13.79 -10.16 -8.84
C LEU A 48 14.37 -8.79 -9.23
N ALA A 49 14.73 -7.95 -8.25
CA ALA A 49 15.32 -6.65 -8.49
C ALA A 49 16.74 -6.78 -9.08
N GLN A 50 17.01 -6.02 -10.13
CA GLN A 50 18.28 -6.03 -10.85
C GLN A 50 18.81 -4.61 -11.03
N GLY A 51 20.14 -4.44 -10.95
CA GLY A 51 20.81 -3.15 -11.06
C GLY A 51 21.67 -2.84 -9.85
N ILE A 52 22.59 -1.87 -9.99
CA ILE A 52 23.55 -1.49 -8.93
C ILE A 52 23.14 -0.15 -8.31
N SER A 53 23.07 0.91 -9.12
CA SER A 53 22.66 2.25 -8.67
C SER A 53 21.14 2.44 -8.67
N ARG A 54 20.44 1.76 -9.58
CA ARG A 54 18.98 1.79 -9.69
C ARG A 54 18.46 0.37 -9.90
N PHE A 55 17.65 -0.08 -8.96
CA PHE A 55 16.96 -1.36 -9.10
C PHE A 55 15.78 -1.24 -10.06
N ASN A 56 15.65 -2.21 -10.95
CA ASN A 56 14.51 -2.39 -11.83
C ASN A 56 14.02 -3.84 -11.74
N ILE A 57 12.73 -4.05 -11.98
CA ILE A 57 12.09 -5.35 -11.92
C ILE A 57 11.32 -5.56 -13.23
N SER A 58 11.56 -6.69 -13.89
CA SER A 58 10.81 -7.05 -15.11
C SER A 58 9.36 -7.40 -14.78
N SER A 59 8.41 -6.72 -15.42
CA SER A 59 6.97 -7.04 -15.28
C SER A 59 6.68 -8.51 -15.60
N ARG A 60 7.34 -9.11 -16.61
CA ARG A 60 7.16 -10.53 -16.94
C ARG A 60 7.57 -11.45 -15.79
N LYS A 61 8.67 -11.14 -15.10
CA LYS A 61 9.13 -11.93 -13.93
C LYS A 61 8.18 -11.77 -12.75
N VAL A 62 7.62 -10.58 -12.54
CA VAL A 62 6.63 -10.31 -11.49
C VAL A 62 5.34 -11.09 -11.74
N MET A 63 4.88 -11.14 -12.99
CA MET A 63 3.69 -11.91 -13.38
C MET A 63 3.88 -13.43 -13.23
N ALA A 64 5.12 -13.92 -13.11
CA ALA A 64 5.43 -15.33 -12.87
C ALA A 64 5.55 -15.67 -11.38
N ILE A 65 5.38 -14.70 -10.47
CA ILE A 65 5.36 -14.96 -9.03
C ILE A 65 4.08 -15.73 -8.70
N GLU A 66 4.26 -16.88 -8.06
CA GLU A 66 3.15 -17.65 -7.50
C GLU A 66 2.86 -17.17 -6.08
N VAL A 67 1.57 -16.96 -5.80
CA VAL A 67 1.11 -16.52 -4.49
C VAL A 67 -0.07 -17.39 -4.09
N ALA A 68 0.02 -18.00 -2.91
CA ALA A 68 -1.11 -18.67 -2.29
C ALA A 68 -2.07 -17.63 -1.70
N TYR A 69 -3.37 -17.79 -1.95
CA TYR A 69 -4.40 -16.92 -1.41
C TYR A 69 -5.63 -17.73 -0.98
N PRO A 70 -6.36 -17.26 0.05
CA PRO A 70 -7.49 -18.00 0.62
C PRO A 70 -8.78 -17.76 -0.18
N SER A 71 -9.90 -18.32 0.28
CA SER A 71 -11.22 -18.10 -0.32
C SER A 71 -11.62 -16.62 -0.28
N VAL A 72 -12.50 -16.19 -1.19
CA VAL A 72 -12.94 -14.78 -1.26
C VAL A 72 -13.53 -14.28 0.06
N GLN A 73 -14.25 -15.14 0.77
CA GLN A 73 -14.84 -14.82 2.08
C GLN A 73 -13.76 -14.53 3.13
N GLU A 74 -12.71 -15.35 3.18
CA GLU A 74 -11.58 -15.12 4.09
C GLU A 74 -10.78 -13.88 3.69
N GLN A 75 -10.62 -13.63 2.38
CA GLN A 75 -9.99 -12.41 1.89
C GLN A 75 -10.73 -11.16 2.39
N GLN A 76 -12.07 -11.14 2.35
CA GLN A 76 -12.86 -10.01 2.87
C GLN A 76 -12.63 -9.78 4.37
N VAL A 77 -12.57 -10.86 5.16
CA VAL A 77 -12.31 -10.74 6.62
C VAL A 77 -10.93 -10.15 6.86
N ILE A 78 -9.90 -10.68 6.19
CA ILE A 78 -8.51 -10.23 6.32
C ILE A 78 -8.35 -8.79 5.83
N GLY A 79 -8.91 -8.47 4.65
CA GLY A 79 -8.88 -7.14 4.05
C GLY A 79 -9.51 -6.09 4.95
N ASN A 80 -10.70 -6.38 5.49
CA ASN A 80 -11.38 -5.48 6.42
C ASN A 80 -10.62 -5.29 7.74
N TYR A 81 -9.96 -6.33 8.23
CA TYR A 81 -9.11 -6.22 9.43
C TYR A 81 -7.98 -5.22 9.24
N PHE A 82 -7.19 -5.36 8.17
CA PHE A 82 -6.09 -4.42 7.88
C PHE A 82 -6.60 -3.02 7.55
N ARG A 83 -7.71 -2.89 6.83
CA ARG A 83 -8.34 -1.61 6.56
C ARG A 83 -8.70 -0.88 7.86
N LYS A 84 -9.24 -1.59 8.85
CA LYS A 84 -9.56 -1.01 10.17
C LYS A 84 -8.30 -0.54 10.90
N LEU A 85 -7.20 -1.29 10.80
CA LEU A 85 -5.92 -0.87 11.38
C LEU A 85 -5.39 0.40 10.71
N ASP A 86 -5.39 0.46 9.38
CA ASP A 86 -4.96 1.64 8.63
C ASP A 86 -5.79 2.88 9.02
N GLN A 87 -7.12 2.74 9.17
CA GLN A 87 -7.99 3.82 9.65
C GLN A 87 -7.71 4.28 11.08
N LEU A 88 -7.35 3.35 11.98
CA LEU A 88 -6.99 3.69 13.36
C LEU A 88 -5.66 4.45 13.41
N ILE A 89 -4.68 4.04 12.61
CA ILE A 89 -3.40 4.74 12.50
C ILE A 89 -3.62 6.17 12.00
N GLU A 90 -4.39 6.34 10.92
CA GLU A 90 -4.72 7.66 10.37
C GLU A 90 -5.41 8.56 11.40
N LEU A 91 -6.34 8.01 12.19
CA LEU A 91 -7.02 8.76 13.25
C LEU A 91 -6.05 9.26 14.32
N GLU A 92 -5.13 8.40 14.78
CA GLU A 92 -4.14 8.77 15.81
C GLU A 92 -3.08 9.74 15.26
N GLU A 93 -2.64 9.59 14.02
CA GLU A 93 -1.73 10.53 13.35
C GLU A 93 -2.35 11.94 13.25
N ASN A 94 -3.63 12.01 12.85
CA ASN A 94 -4.39 13.25 12.81
C ASN A 94 -4.53 13.90 14.19
N LYS A 95 -4.77 13.09 15.23
CA LYS A 95 -4.84 13.58 16.61
C LYS A 95 -3.49 14.10 17.10
N LEU A 96 -2.41 13.38 16.82
CA LEU A 96 -1.05 13.79 17.17
C LEU A 96 -0.70 15.13 16.50
N SER A 97 -0.97 15.28 15.21
CA SER A 97 -0.76 16.53 14.47
C SER A 97 -1.53 17.70 15.11
N LYS A 98 -2.82 17.51 15.45
CA LYS A 98 -3.61 18.54 16.13
C LYS A 98 -3.01 18.94 17.48
N LEU A 99 -2.55 17.98 18.27
CA LEU A 99 -1.92 18.26 19.57
C LEU A 99 -0.59 19.01 19.41
N GLN A 100 0.21 18.68 18.39
CA GLN A 100 1.44 19.41 18.08
C GLN A 100 1.17 20.86 17.69
N HIS A 101 0.15 21.10 16.84
CA HIS A 101 -0.27 22.45 16.48
C HIS A 101 -0.76 23.27 17.69
N LEU A 102 -1.59 22.67 18.54
CA LEU A 102 -2.06 23.32 19.77
C LEU A 102 -0.90 23.66 20.71
N LYS A 103 0.03 22.72 20.90
CA LYS A 103 1.24 22.95 21.71
C LYS A 103 2.03 24.14 21.19
N SER A 104 2.27 24.22 19.88
CA SER A 104 2.97 25.36 19.27
C SER A 104 2.25 26.68 19.54
N ALA A 105 0.94 26.72 19.25
CA ALA A 105 0.14 27.93 19.42
C ALA A 105 0.08 28.41 20.89
N PHE A 106 0.08 27.48 21.86
CA PHE A 106 0.15 27.84 23.27
C PHE A 106 1.53 28.36 23.68
N LEU A 107 2.61 27.75 23.21
CA LEU A 107 3.96 28.24 23.50
C LEU A 107 4.19 29.63 22.91
N ASP A 108 3.74 29.89 21.69
CA ASP A 108 3.80 31.22 21.07
C ASP A 108 3.05 32.28 21.90
N LYS A 109 1.92 31.90 22.50
CA LYS A 109 1.13 32.78 23.39
C LYS A 109 1.69 32.92 24.80
N MET A 110 2.61 32.06 25.24
CA MET A 110 3.17 32.11 26.60
C MET A 110 4.40 33.03 26.70
N PHE A 111 5.09 33.28 25.59
CA PHE A 111 6.34 34.05 25.55
C PHE A 111 6.22 35.36 24.73
N VAL A 112 4.98 35.80 24.48
CA VAL A 112 4.61 37.12 23.92
C VAL A 112 3.84 37.92 24.95
#